data_AF-A0A538G1D8-F1
#
_entry.id   AF-A0A538G1D8-F1
#
_cell.length_a   1.000
_cell.length_b   1.000
_cell.length_c   1.000
_cell.angle_alpha   90.00
_cell.angle_beta   90.00
_cell.angle_gamma   90.00
#
_symmetry.space_group_name_H-M   'P 1'
#
loop_
_entity.id
_entity.type
_entity.pdbx_description
1 polymer ?
#
loop_
_entity_poly.entity_id
_entity_poly.type
_entity_poly.pdbx_seq_one_letter_code
_entity_poly.pdbx_strand_id
1 'polypeptide(L)'
;MLTAEEISRVTIFANLDRGACERLAQAAADISLRSGEYAVAEGGERALFAVLKGRIEAVKLVDGIERVVGERRPGDIFGEVPITLGTGFPVGFRAAEQSRVMQIEPHDYHAVVALEPDVGKEVGRLASERIGGTGGLQGLAAEPPAPRAIVVGHRLDPSCTELRRFLDRNQITFSWVQPDAPNAAQQWGGPLPPEEDCPVIRVVDGKTVVRPQLRRVAELLDLGTEPVAAEYDTVIIGAGPAGLAAGVYGASEGLRTIVVEREAPGGQAGTSSRIENYLGFPSGVSGEELASRALQQARRLGAEILVTREITRLDTAARQVHLDGGDVLRAQTIILACGVAWRQFSVEGFDRLRGTGISYGAAPSEAASTHGLDVHIVGAGNSAGQAAMFFSNHARSVTILCRADGLEKSMSRYLIDQLAARSNIHVLCRTEVVGAHGDTSLEAIDVRNAATGETSRLQSDGLFVLIGADAETAWLPPEIALDGHGFVLTGPDVRAAGRWGLERDPYLLETSAPGIFACGDVRLGPVKRVASAVGEGSMAIAFVHQYIRDTEDRLDDGVAAQAVKSARH
;
A
#
# COMPACT_ATOMS: atom_id res chain seq x y z
N MET A 1 34.66 27.52 1.74
CA MET A 1 35.54 26.34 1.73
C MET A 1 35.79 25.96 3.16
N LEU A 2 35.58 24.69 3.50
CA LEU A 2 35.80 24.15 4.84
C LEU A 2 37.29 24.03 5.11
N THR A 3 37.68 24.26 6.36
CA THR A 3 39.06 24.08 6.84
C THR A 3 39.11 22.94 7.85
N ALA A 4 40.28 22.31 7.97
CA ALA A 4 40.49 21.27 8.98
C ALA A 4 40.28 21.78 10.42
N GLU A 5 40.55 23.06 10.66
CA GLU A 5 40.29 23.72 11.94
C GLU A 5 38.80 23.90 12.22
N GLU A 6 37.98 24.13 11.20
CA GLU A 6 36.52 24.19 11.38
C GLU A 6 35.94 22.81 11.70
N ILE A 7 36.48 21.75 11.11
CA ILE A 7 36.03 20.37 11.36
C ILE A 7 36.40 19.92 12.77
N SER A 8 37.61 20.22 13.24
CA SER A 8 38.03 19.84 14.60
C SER A 8 37.24 20.56 15.71
N ARG A 9 36.47 21.61 15.38
CA ARG A 9 35.56 22.27 16.32
C ARG A 9 34.19 21.58 16.42
N VAL A 10 33.87 20.66 15.51
CA VAL A 10 32.67 19.82 15.61
C VAL A 10 32.93 18.74 16.65
N THR A 11 32.03 18.59 17.62
CA THR A 11 32.26 17.77 18.82
C THR A 11 32.66 16.33 18.50
N ILE A 12 32.00 15.71 17.53
CA ILE A 12 32.26 14.32 17.13
C ILE A 12 33.57 14.13 16.37
N PHE A 13 34.17 15.22 15.85
CA PHE A 13 35.40 15.21 15.07
C PHE A 13 36.59 15.81 15.81
N ALA A 14 36.40 16.24 17.07
CA ALA A 14 37.43 16.94 17.83
C ALA A 14 38.71 16.13 18.05
N ASN A 15 38.60 14.79 18.06
CA ASN A 15 39.72 13.88 18.25
C ASN A 15 40.32 13.35 16.94
N LEU A 16 39.78 13.75 15.78
CA LEU A 16 40.33 13.35 14.49
C LEU A 16 41.73 13.96 14.29
N ASP A 17 42.62 13.18 13.69
CA ASP A 17 43.90 13.73 13.26
C ASP A 17 43.71 14.81 12.17
N ARG A 18 44.73 15.64 11.99
CA ARG A 18 44.67 16.73 11.02
C ARG A 18 44.43 16.25 9.59
N GLY A 19 44.96 15.10 9.21
CA GLY A 19 44.79 14.55 7.86
C GLY A 19 43.37 14.06 7.60
N ALA A 20 42.70 13.48 8.60
CA ALA A 20 41.30 13.08 8.55
C ALA A 20 40.38 14.30 8.46
N CYS A 21 40.67 15.36 9.23
CA CYS A 21 39.98 16.64 9.12
C CYS A 21 40.16 17.27 7.72
N GLU A 22 41.37 17.22 7.13
CA GLU A 22 41.63 17.73 5.78
C GLU A 22 40.86 16.94 4.70
N ARG A 23 40.77 15.61 4.83
CA ARG A 23 39.96 14.78 3.92
C ARG A 23 38.47 15.09 4.01
N LEU A 24 37.94 15.20 5.23
CA LEU A 24 36.55 15.61 5.45
C LEU A 24 36.28 17.01 4.91
N ALA A 25 37.22 17.96 5.03
CA ALA A 25 37.08 19.32 4.50
C ALA A 25 36.92 19.34 2.98
N GLN A 26 37.55 18.39 2.29
CA GLN A 26 37.49 18.27 0.83
C GLN A 26 36.24 17.54 0.36
N ALA A 27 35.75 16.56 1.13
CA ALA A 27 34.59 15.76 0.77
C ALA A 27 33.25 16.43 1.15
N ALA A 28 33.20 17.14 2.28
CA ALA A 28 31.97 17.72 2.79
C ALA A 28 31.53 18.97 2.01
N ALA A 29 30.23 19.10 1.76
CA ALA A 29 29.65 20.29 1.15
C ALA A 29 29.54 21.43 2.18
N ASP A 30 29.88 22.65 1.75
CA ASP A 30 29.84 23.87 2.56
C ASP A 30 28.60 24.70 2.23
N ILE A 31 27.57 24.63 3.08
CA ILE A 31 26.23 25.17 2.78
C ILE A 31 25.97 26.41 3.62
N SER A 32 25.60 27.51 2.95
CA SER A 32 25.16 28.75 3.59
C SER A 32 23.65 28.90 3.44
N LEU A 33 22.96 29.10 4.55
CA LEU A 33 21.50 29.18 4.65
C LEU A 33 21.06 30.55 5.16
N ARG A 34 20.02 31.11 4.54
CA ARG A 34 19.31 32.29 5.04
C ARG A 34 18.27 31.87 6.08
N SER A 35 17.82 32.84 6.88
CA SER A 35 16.70 32.62 7.81
C SER A 35 15.49 32.05 7.05
N GLY A 36 14.95 30.94 7.52
CA GLY A 36 13.83 30.23 6.93
C GLY A 36 14.20 29.14 5.92
N GLU A 37 15.45 29.08 5.44
CA GLU A 37 15.89 28.03 4.50
C GLU A 37 16.17 26.71 5.23
N TYR A 38 15.83 25.61 4.59
CA TYR A 38 16.06 24.27 5.13
C TYR A 38 17.43 23.74 4.72
N ALA A 39 18.19 23.25 5.70
CA ALA A 39 19.34 22.39 5.45
C ALA A 39 18.87 21.05 4.85
N VAL A 40 17.78 20.53 5.40
CA VAL A 40 17.08 19.32 4.92
C VAL A 40 15.64 19.35 5.41
N ALA A 41 14.70 18.95 4.56
CA ALA A 41 13.29 18.82 4.93
C ALA A 41 13.00 17.49 5.64
N GLU A 42 11.87 17.42 6.34
CA GLU A 42 11.35 16.16 6.86
C GLU A 42 11.17 15.15 5.71
N GLY A 43 11.59 13.91 5.90
CA GLY A 43 11.66 12.88 4.86
C GLY A 43 12.80 13.04 3.86
N GLY A 44 13.67 14.05 4.01
CA GLY A 44 14.82 14.28 3.15
C GLY A 44 15.85 13.15 3.17
N GLU A 45 16.72 13.14 2.16
CA GLU A 45 17.77 12.11 1.99
C GLU A 45 18.72 12.07 3.19
N ARG A 46 19.21 10.88 3.52
CA ARG A 46 20.12 10.66 4.63
C ARG A 46 21.49 11.31 4.35
N ALA A 47 21.92 12.16 5.24
CA ALA A 47 23.25 12.75 5.28
C ALA A 47 23.57 13.15 6.73
N LEU A 48 24.84 13.36 7.05
CA LEU A 48 25.25 13.90 8.34
C LEU A 48 25.59 15.37 8.18
N PHE A 49 25.00 16.22 9.02
CA PHE A 49 25.28 17.64 9.02
C PHE A 49 25.96 18.07 10.31
N ALA A 50 26.83 19.09 10.23
CA ALA A 50 27.34 19.79 11.40
C ALA A 50 27.15 21.30 11.25
N VAL A 51 26.74 21.96 12.34
CA VAL A 51 26.56 23.41 12.36
C VAL A 51 27.90 24.07 12.59
N LEU A 52 28.32 24.94 11.67
CA LEU A 52 29.59 25.68 11.75
C LEU A 52 29.37 27.10 12.28
N LYS A 53 28.24 27.71 11.94
CA LYS A 53 27.84 29.05 12.37
C LYS A 53 26.32 29.20 12.37
N GLY A 54 25.80 30.04 13.26
CA GLY A 54 24.37 30.37 13.32
C GLY A 54 23.58 29.38 14.17
N ARG A 55 22.28 29.26 13.90
CA ARG A 55 21.35 28.43 14.65
C ARG A 55 20.37 27.73 13.71
N ILE A 56 20.28 26.40 13.84
CA ILE A 56 19.35 25.56 13.10
C ILE A 56 18.27 25.04 14.05
N GLU A 57 17.00 25.20 13.69
CA GLU A 57 15.83 24.65 14.36
C GLU A 57 15.46 23.29 13.75
N ALA A 58 15.22 22.31 14.60
CA ALA A 58 14.51 21.09 14.22
C ALA A 58 13.01 21.39 14.22
N VAL A 59 12.34 21.22 13.08
CA VAL A 59 10.94 21.58 12.85
C VAL A 59 10.16 20.34 12.43
N LYS A 60 9.04 20.07 13.10
CA LYS A 60 8.13 18.96 12.78
C LYS A 60 6.76 19.49 12.39
N LEU A 61 6.14 18.91 11.37
CA LEU A 61 4.76 19.24 11.02
C LEU A 61 3.80 18.33 11.80
N VAL A 62 2.94 18.92 12.63
CA VAL A 62 1.90 18.20 13.38
C VAL A 62 0.56 18.86 13.08
N ASP A 63 -0.38 18.12 12.50
CA ASP A 63 -1.71 18.62 12.07
C ASP A 63 -1.64 19.88 11.19
N GLY A 64 -0.62 19.98 10.33
CA GLY A 64 -0.40 21.14 9.46
C GLY A 64 0.23 22.36 10.14
N ILE A 65 0.60 22.26 11.42
CA ILE A 65 1.28 23.32 12.18
C ILE A 65 2.75 22.95 12.38
N GLU A 66 3.66 23.83 11.98
CA GLU A 66 5.09 23.67 12.27
C GLU A 66 5.36 23.89 13.76
N ARG A 67 6.01 22.91 14.40
CA ARG A 67 6.50 23.01 15.77
C ARG A 67 8.01 22.89 15.79
N VAL A 68 8.68 23.81 16.49
CA VAL A 68 10.11 23.71 16.77
C VAL A 68 10.30 22.72 17.91
N VAL A 69 10.99 21.62 17.64
CA VAL A 69 11.18 20.49 18.57
C VAL A 69 12.61 20.38 19.09
N GLY A 70 13.49 21.29 18.67
CA GLY A 70 14.86 21.40 19.19
C GLY A 70 15.69 22.41 18.41
N GLU A 71 16.88 22.71 18.92
CA GLU A 71 17.84 23.61 18.27
C GLU A 71 19.21 22.94 18.13
N ARG A 72 20.01 23.41 17.18
CA ARG A 72 21.41 23.05 16.96
C ARG A 72 22.25 24.32 16.83
N ARG A 73 23.37 24.35 17.55
CA ARG A 73 24.32 25.46 17.65
C ARG A 73 25.68 25.05 17.07
N PRO A 74 26.61 25.99 16.84
CA PRO A 74 27.91 25.67 16.27
C PRO A 74 28.63 24.59 17.08
N GLY A 75 29.10 23.54 16.40
CA GLY A 75 29.70 22.34 16.99
C GLY A 75 28.75 21.14 17.07
N ASP A 76 27.43 21.37 17.07
CA ASP A 76 26.43 20.31 17.08
C ASP A 76 26.27 19.64 15.71
N ILE A 77 25.82 18.38 15.74
CA ILE A 77 25.46 17.62 14.54
C ILE A 77 23.97 17.29 14.45
N PHE A 78 23.50 16.99 13.25
CA PHE A 78 22.19 16.38 12.99
C PHE A 78 22.25 15.42 11.80
N GLY A 79 21.38 14.41 11.77
CA GLY A 79 21.41 13.35 10.75
C GLY A 79 21.97 12.00 11.22
N GLU A 80 22.40 11.91 12.48
CA GLU A 80 22.82 10.67 13.13
C GLU A 80 21.76 9.56 13.11
N VAL A 81 20.46 9.89 13.25
CA VAL A 81 19.39 8.88 13.21
C VAL A 81 19.22 8.31 11.79
N PRO A 82 19.04 9.15 10.75
CA PRO A 82 19.06 8.71 9.34
C PRO A 82 20.28 7.86 8.96
N ILE A 83 21.47 8.26 9.38
CA ILE A 83 22.73 7.57 9.11
C ILE A 83 22.81 6.22 9.83
N THR A 84 22.40 6.17 11.11
CA THR A 84 22.49 4.95 11.93
C THR A 84 21.45 3.91 11.53
N LEU A 85 20.21 4.35 11.25
CA LEU A 85 19.07 3.45 11.00
C LEU A 85 18.76 3.26 9.51
N GLY A 86 19.44 3.99 8.63
CA GLY A 86 19.16 3.98 7.19
C GLY A 86 17.78 4.55 6.84
N THR A 87 17.28 5.49 7.63
CA THR A 87 15.96 6.13 7.46
C THR A 87 16.09 7.53 6.85
N GLY A 88 14.98 8.13 6.41
CA GLY A 88 14.94 9.56 6.06
C GLY A 88 14.93 10.46 7.30
N PHE A 89 15.10 11.77 7.10
CA PHE A 89 15.06 12.73 8.22
C PHE A 89 13.69 12.74 8.92
N PRO A 90 13.61 12.45 10.23
CA PRO A 90 12.32 12.36 10.93
C PRO A 90 11.69 13.71 11.27
N VAL A 91 12.45 14.80 11.09
CA VAL A 91 12.03 16.21 11.24
C VAL A 91 12.84 17.04 10.24
N GLY A 92 12.32 18.19 9.83
CA GLY A 92 13.06 19.16 9.03
C GLY A 92 14.07 19.94 9.87
N PHE A 93 15.12 20.45 9.25
CA PHE A 93 16.13 21.30 9.89
C PHE A 93 16.21 22.62 9.14
N ARG A 94 15.75 23.70 9.78
CA ARG A 94 15.60 25.03 9.20
C ARG A 94 16.52 26.03 9.88
N ALA A 95 17.14 26.92 9.11
CA ALA A 95 17.94 27.99 9.66
C ALA A 95 17.06 29.05 10.33
N ALA A 96 17.25 29.25 11.64
CA ALA A 96 16.54 30.29 12.41
C ALA A 96 17.11 31.69 12.18
N GLU A 97 18.35 31.75 11.73
CA GLU A 97 19.10 32.94 11.37
C GLU A 97 20.10 32.58 10.27
N GLN A 98 20.85 33.55 9.74
CA GLN A 98 21.89 33.27 8.76
C GLN A 98 22.90 32.26 9.33
N SER A 99 22.95 31.07 8.73
CA SER A 99 23.65 29.91 9.25
C SER A 99 24.55 29.27 8.20
N ARG A 100 25.56 28.53 8.65
CA ARG A 100 26.48 27.78 7.80
C ARG A 100 26.61 26.38 8.37
N VAL A 101 26.36 25.38 7.54
CA VAL A 101 26.43 23.97 7.89
C VAL A 101 27.34 23.22 6.92
N MET A 102 28.03 22.20 7.41
CA MET A 102 28.67 21.21 6.53
C MET A 102 27.76 20.01 6.37
N GLN A 103 27.68 19.45 5.15
CA GLN A 103 26.98 18.21 4.85
C GLN A 103 28.00 17.14 4.45
N ILE A 104 27.90 15.97 5.06
CA ILE A 104 28.72 14.78 4.78
C ILE A 104 27.79 13.69 4.24
N GLU A 105 28.08 13.22 3.04
CA GLU A 105 27.33 12.12 2.43
C GLU A 105 27.60 10.79 3.15
N PRO A 106 26.65 9.82 3.13
CA PRO A 106 26.81 8.54 3.82
C PRO A 106 28.10 7.80 3.47
N HIS A 107 28.49 7.82 2.18
CA HIS A 107 29.74 7.21 1.71
C HIS A 107 30.96 7.80 2.43
N ASP A 108 31.03 9.13 2.52
CA ASP A 108 32.17 9.84 3.10
C ASP A 108 32.19 9.69 4.63
N TYR A 109 31.01 9.66 5.25
CA TYR A 109 30.87 9.30 6.66
C TYR A 109 31.42 7.90 6.95
N HIS A 110 31.02 6.89 6.17
CA HIS A 110 31.49 5.52 6.37
C HIS A 110 32.99 5.37 6.11
N ALA A 111 33.55 6.11 5.15
CA ALA A 111 35.00 6.15 4.91
C ALA A 111 35.76 6.69 6.13
N VAL A 112 35.21 7.68 6.84
CA VAL A 112 35.80 8.20 8.09
C VAL A 112 35.66 7.19 9.23
N VAL A 113 34.48 6.60 9.42
CA VAL A 113 34.26 5.60 10.48
C VAL A 113 35.15 4.36 10.30
N ALA A 114 35.45 3.97 9.06
CA ALA A 114 36.35 2.87 8.77
C ALA A 114 37.79 3.12 9.25
N LEU A 115 38.23 4.38 9.27
CA LEU A 115 39.54 4.79 9.76
C LEU A 115 39.51 5.14 11.25
N GLU A 116 38.41 5.72 11.72
CA GLU A 116 38.25 6.28 13.06
C GLU A 116 36.94 5.77 13.70
N PRO A 117 36.94 4.54 14.26
CA PRO A 117 35.73 3.88 14.75
C PRO A 117 35.00 4.63 15.89
N ASP A 118 35.71 5.47 16.64
CA ASP A 118 35.13 6.24 17.75
C ASP A 118 34.12 7.29 17.29
N VAL A 119 34.27 7.82 16.06
CA VAL A 119 33.27 8.68 15.42
C VAL A 119 31.95 7.93 15.27
N GLY A 120 32.01 6.67 14.81
CA GLY A 120 30.81 5.83 14.63
C GLY A 120 30.11 5.51 15.95
N LYS A 121 30.88 5.26 17.03
CA LYS A 121 30.32 5.05 18.37
C LYS A 121 29.59 6.27 18.88
N GLU A 122 30.17 7.46 18.69
CA GLU A 122 29.60 8.70 19.18
C GLU A 122 28.34 9.11 18.40
N VAL A 123 28.33 8.91 17.07
CA VAL A 123 27.12 9.08 16.25
C VAL A 123 26.03 8.10 16.66
N GLY A 124 26.37 6.83 16.92
CA GLY A 124 25.41 5.84 17.43
C GLY A 124 24.87 6.15 18.83
N ARG A 125 25.70 6.69 19.72
CA ARG A 125 25.29 7.17 21.05
C ARG A 125 24.30 8.33 20.92
N LEU A 126 24.63 9.35 20.12
CA LEU A 126 23.76 10.49 19.86
C LEU A 126 22.44 10.07 19.20
N ALA A 127 22.47 9.12 18.26
CA ALA A 127 21.25 8.57 17.67
C ALA A 127 20.39 7.88 18.73
N SER A 128 20.99 7.07 19.60
CA SER A 128 20.28 6.37 20.67
C SER A 128 19.66 7.33 21.69
N GLU A 129 20.35 8.41 22.08
CA GLU A 129 19.81 9.45 22.96
C GLU A 129 18.66 10.22 22.31
N ARG A 130 18.80 10.54 21.03
CA ARG A 130 17.77 11.22 20.25
C ARG A 130 16.60 10.31 19.92
N ILE A 131 16.73 9.00 20.04
CA ILE A 131 15.63 8.06 19.94
C ILE A 131 14.98 7.89 21.32
N GLY A 132 15.75 7.56 22.36
CA GLY A 132 15.26 7.02 23.65
C GLY A 132 15.15 7.99 24.83
N GLY A 133 15.34 9.30 24.66
CA GLY A 133 15.16 10.29 25.74
C GLY A 133 13.73 10.82 25.89
N THR A 134 13.38 11.37 27.06
CA THR A 134 12.09 12.07 27.32
C THR A 134 11.85 13.29 26.43
N GLY A 135 12.90 13.82 25.78
CA GLY A 135 12.83 14.82 24.70
C GLY A 135 13.34 14.32 23.34
N GLY A 136 13.59 13.01 23.19
CA GLY A 136 13.98 12.38 21.92
C GLY A 136 12.79 12.17 20.99
N LEU A 137 13.01 11.62 19.80
CA LEU A 137 11.99 11.24 18.83
C LEU A 137 10.97 10.25 19.39
N GLN A 138 11.29 9.39 20.37
CA GLN A 138 10.26 8.66 21.11
C GLN A 138 9.46 9.57 22.05
N GLY A 139 10.03 10.61 22.65
CA GLY A 139 9.29 11.60 23.45
C GLY A 139 8.47 12.60 22.62
N LEU A 140 8.97 13.00 21.44
CA LEU A 140 8.33 13.91 20.48
C LEU A 140 7.39 13.19 19.50
N ALA A 141 7.47 11.87 19.42
CA ALA A 141 6.49 10.99 18.78
C ALA A 141 5.57 10.27 19.79
N ALA A 142 5.71 10.53 21.09
CA ALA A 142 4.85 9.95 22.13
C ALA A 142 4.13 11.02 22.97
N GLU A 143 3.29 11.80 22.31
CA GLU A 143 1.90 11.48 22.59
C GLU A 143 1.44 10.64 21.40
N PRO A 144 1.30 9.30 21.53
CA PRO A 144 0.54 8.57 20.54
C PRO A 144 -0.78 9.33 20.37
N PRO A 145 -1.21 9.65 19.14
CA PRO A 145 -2.46 10.36 18.93
C PRO A 145 -3.53 9.66 19.76
N ALA A 146 -4.22 10.45 20.59
CA ALA A 146 -5.17 9.90 21.56
C ALA A 146 -6.06 8.88 20.83
N PRO A 147 -6.17 7.64 21.34
CA PRO A 147 -6.89 6.60 20.63
C PRO A 147 -8.33 7.08 20.43
N ARG A 148 -8.85 7.01 19.21
CA ARG A 148 -10.26 7.31 18.92
C ARG A 148 -11.18 6.22 19.43
N ALA A 149 -10.65 5.02 19.68
CA ALA A 149 -11.41 3.91 20.23
C ALA A 149 -10.56 3.03 21.16
N ILE A 150 -11.23 2.33 22.06
CA ILE A 150 -10.64 1.31 22.94
C ILE A 150 -11.37 0.00 22.63
N VAL A 151 -10.62 -1.05 22.30
CA VAL A 151 -11.15 -2.38 21.98
C VAL A 151 -10.77 -3.35 23.09
N VAL A 152 -11.74 -4.08 23.64
CA VAL A 152 -11.53 -5.19 24.56
C VAL A 152 -11.86 -6.49 23.84
N GLY A 153 -10.93 -7.45 23.88
CA GLY A 153 -11.16 -8.77 23.29
C GLY A 153 -9.92 -9.65 23.28
N HIS A 154 -10.12 -10.95 23.07
CA HIS A 154 -9.04 -11.94 23.12
C HIS A 154 -8.22 -11.96 21.82
N ARG A 155 -6.93 -12.28 21.96
CA ARG A 155 -6.00 -12.37 20.83
C ARG A 155 -6.41 -13.41 19.78
N LEU A 156 -6.95 -14.53 20.23
CA LEU A 156 -7.34 -15.67 19.39
C LEU A 156 -8.80 -15.61 18.91
N ASP A 157 -9.53 -14.56 19.27
CA ASP A 157 -10.90 -14.34 18.81
C ASP A 157 -10.89 -13.80 17.37
N PRO A 158 -11.48 -14.53 16.39
CA PRO A 158 -11.53 -14.08 15.00
C PRO A 158 -12.28 -12.75 14.82
N SER A 159 -13.39 -12.54 15.53
CA SER A 159 -14.17 -11.30 15.45
C SER A 159 -13.41 -10.12 16.03
N CYS A 160 -12.64 -10.34 17.10
CA CYS A 160 -11.74 -9.30 17.62
C CYS A 160 -10.63 -8.96 16.63
N THR A 161 -10.10 -9.96 15.93
CA THR A 161 -9.04 -9.76 14.93
C THR A 161 -9.56 -9.02 13.70
N GLU A 162 -10.76 -9.35 13.24
CA GLU A 162 -11.44 -8.66 12.14
C GLU A 162 -11.71 -7.19 12.49
N LEU A 163 -12.25 -6.91 13.68
CA LEU A 163 -12.48 -5.55 14.16
C LEU A 163 -11.19 -4.72 14.21
N ARG A 164 -10.11 -5.26 14.78
CA ARG A 164 -8.82 -4.55 14.84
C ARG A 164 -8.27 -4.28 13.45
N ARG A 165 -8.29 -5.28 12.56
CA ARG A 165 -7.88 -5.11 11.16
C ARG A 165 -8.71 -4.05 10.44
N PHE A 166 -10.01 -3.99 10.69
CA PHE A 166 -10.89 -2.97 10.13
C PHE A 166 -10.49 -1.56 10.57
N LEU A 167 -10.20 -1.38 11.87
CA LEU A 167 -9.74 -0.10 12.42
C LEU A 167 -8.38 0.32 11.84
N ASP A 168 -7.42 -0.60 11.80
CA ASP A 168 -6.10 -0.38 11.21
C ASP A 168 -6.23 0.05 9.74
N ARG A 169 -6.97 -0.72 8.93
CA ARG A 169 -7.14 -0.43 7.50
C ARG A 169 -7.89 0.87 7.21
N ASN A 170 -8.72 1.35 8.14
CA ASN A 170 -9.40 2.64 8.05
C ASN A 170 -8.64 3.77 8.76
N GLN A 171 -7.37 3.54 9.15
CA GLN A 171 -6.49 4.53 9.78
C GLN A 171 -7.07 5.12 11.07
N ILE A 172 -7.76 4.27 11.84
CA ILE A 172 -8.32 4.64 13.14
C ILE A 172 -7.30 4.29 14.20
N THR A 173 -6.86 5.28 14.97
CA THR A 173 -6.03 5.05 16.14
C THR A 173 -6.88 4.39 17.23
N PHE A 174 -6.45 3.25 17.75
CA PHE A 174 -7.13 2.58 18.86
C PHE A 174 -6.15 1.93 19.82
N SER A 175 -6.60 1.70 21.05
CA SER A 175 -5.90 0.84 22.00
C SER A 175 -6.62 -0.49 22.12
N TRP A 176 -5.88 -1.60 22.11
CA TRP A 176 -6.42 -2.92 22.34
C TRP A 176 -6.04 -3.42 23.74
N VAL A 177 -7.04 -3.88 24.48
CA VAL A 177 -6.93 -4.37 25.85
C VAL A 177 -7.33 -5.85 25.87
N GLN A 178 -6.44 -6.71 26.32
CA GLN A 178 -6.79 -8.11 26.57
C GLN A 178 -7.49 -8.23 27.93
N PRO A 179 -8.62 -8.96 28.04
CA PRO A 179 -9.35 -9.08 29.31
C PRO A 179 -8.51 -9.63 30.49
N ASP A 180 -7.49 -10.45 30.19
CA ASP A 180 -6.57 -11.06 31.15
C ASP A 180 -5.37 -10.17 31.53
N ALA A 181 -5.25 -8.97 30.94
CA ALA A 181 -4.12 -8.08 31.25
C ALA A 181 -4.24 -7.49 32.68
N PRO A 182 -3.14 -7.39 33.46
CA PRO A 182 -3.17 -6.94 34.86
C PRO A 182 -3.77 -5.55 35.09
N ASN A 183 -3.70 -4.68 34.07
CA ASN A 183 -4.19 -3.31 34.09
C ASN A 183 -5.40 -3.09 33.16
N ALA A 184 -6.07 -4.16 32.72
CA ALA A 184 -7.14 -4.10 31.73
C ALA A 184 -8.31 -3.19 32.16
N ALA A 185 -8.77 -3.29 33.40
CA ALA A 185 -9.85 -2.43 33.92
C ALA A 185 -9.44 -0.95 33.96
N GLN A 186 -8.16 -0.64 34.21
CA GLN A 186 -7.65 0.73 34.19
C GLN A 186 -7.57 1.27 32.77
N GLN A 187 -7.04 0.49 31.82
CA GLN A 187 -6.97 0.86 30.39
C GLN A 187 -8.37 1.02 29.79
N TRP A 188 -9.32 0.19 30.24
CA TRP A 188 -10.74 0.33 29.93
C TRP A 188 -11.43 1.44 30.75
N GLY A 189 -10.79 2.08 31.73
CA GLY A 189 -11.43 3.15 32.52
C GLY A 189 -12.69 2.72 33.29
N GLY A 190 -12.77 1.46 33.73
CA GLY A 190 -13.92 0.94 34.49
C GLY A 190 -13.96 -0.59 34.57
N PRO A 191 -15.04 -1.18 35.12
CA PRO A 191 -15.26 -2.62 35.08
C PRO A 191 -15.23 -3.13 33.64
N LEU A 192 -14.50 -4.22 33.41
CA LEU A 192 -14.42 -4.84 32.09
C LEU A 192 -15.78 -5.45 31.69
N PRO A 193 -16.09 -5.48 30.39
CA PRO A 193 -17.22 -6.25 29.89
C PRO A 193 -17.07 -7.74 30.23
N PRO A 194 -18.18 -8.48 30.41
CA PRO A 194 -18.15 -9.93 30.51
C PRO A 194 -17.43 -10.59 29.34
N GLU A 195 -16.83 -11.75 29.58
CA GLU A 195 -16.09 -12.49 28.55
C GLU A 195 -17.00 -12.90 27.39
N GLU A 196 -18.26 -13.26 27.71
CA GLU A 196 -19.29 -13.59 26.73
C GLU A 196 -19.78 -12.40 25.91
N ASP A 197 -19.32 -11.17 26.15
CA ASP A 197 -19.67 -9.98 25.36
C ASP A 197 -18.53 -9.56 24.41
N CYS A 198 -17.34 -10.15 24.56
CA CYS A 198 -16.21 -9.82 23.71
C CYS A 198 -16.43 -10.29 22.24
N PRO A 199 -15.92 -9.54 21.24
CA PRO A 199 -15.18 -8.27 21.39
C PRO A 199 -16.11 -7.07 21.64
N VAL A 200 -15.63 -6.10 22.42
CA VAL A 200 -16.32 -4.85 22.74
C VAL A 200 -15.48 -3.66 22.30
N ILE A 201 -16.09 -2.64 21.70
CA ILE A 201 -15.43 -1.38 21.35
C ILE A 201 -16.10 -0.21 22.06
N ARG A 202 -15.31 0.72 22.57
CA ARG A 202 -15.77 2.03 23.01
C ARG A 202 -15.10 3.11 22.20
N VAL A 203 -15.90 3.89 21.48
CA VAL A 203 -15.43 5.10 20.82
C VAL A 203 -15.23 6.18 21.87
N VAL A 204 -14.12 6.90 21.83
CA VAL A 204 -13.83 8.01 22.75
C VAL A 204 -14.89 9.10 22.57
N ASP A 205 -15.41 9.61 23.68
CA ASP A 205 -16.58 10.51 23.75
C ASP A 205 -17.86 9.96 23.07
N GLY A 206 -17.89 8.65 22.83
CA GLY A 206 -18.94 7.97 22.09
C GLY A 206 -19.56 6.79 22.84
N LYS A 207 -20.19 5.90 22.06
CA LYS A 207 -20.90 4.73 22.58
C LYS A 207 -19.98 3.53 22.73
N THR A 208 -20.34 2.66 23.67
CA THR A 208 -19.79 1.30 23.75
C THR A 208 -20.69 0.36 22.95
N VAL A 209 -20.09 -0.51 22.14
CA VAL A 209 -20.79 -1.50 21.32
C VAL A 209 -20.23 -2.88 21.62
N VAL A 210 -21.12 -3.78 22.02
CA VAL A 210 -20.87 -5.20 22.25
C VAL A 210 -20.99 -5.94 20.92
N ARG A 211 -20.04 -6.84 20.63
CA ARG A 211 -19.97 -7.61 19.38
C ARG A 211 -20.31 -6.77 18.14
N PRO A 212 -19.53 -5.72 17.87
CA PRO A 212 -19.90 -4.72 16.88
C PRO A 212 -19.90 -5.30 15.46
N GLN A 213 -20.92 -4.93 14.67
CA GLN A 213 -20.86 -5.02 13.22
C GLN A 213 -19.99 -3.86 12.67
N LEU A 214 -19.17 -4.13 11.64
CA LEU A 214 -18.21 -3.15 11.11
C LEU A 214 -18.87 -1.86 10.62
N ARG A 215 -20.02 -1.95 9.92
CA ARG A 215 -20.80 -0.77 9.47
C ARG A 215 -21.21 0.13 10.65
N ARG A 216 -21.62 -0.47 11.77
CA ARG A 216 -21.98 0.29 12.97
C ARG A 216 -20.77 0.99 13.60
N VAL A 217 -19.59 0.38 13.53
CA VAL A 217 -18.34 0.99 13.99
C VAL A 217 -17.95 2.15 13.09
N ALA A 218 -18.08 1.99 11.77
CA ALA A 218 -17.83 3.04 10.79
C ALA A 218 -18.71 4.28 11.05
N GLU A 219 -20.01 4.08 11.27
CA GLU A 219 -20.95 5.16 11.62
C GLU A 219 -20.54 5.90 12.90
N LEU A 220 -20.15 5.18 13.96
CA LEU A 220 -19.73 5.80 15.23
C LEU A 220 -18.39 6.54 15.13
N LEU A 221 -17.55 6.16 14.17
CA LEU A 221 -16.26 6.78 13.89
C LEU A 221 -16.32 7.83 12.78
N ASP A 222 -17.52 8.15 12.28
CA ASP A 222 -17.74 9.12 11.21
C ASP A 222 -16.96 8.78 9.93
N LEU A 223 -16.88 7.49 9.60
CA LEU A 223 -16.35 7.00 8.34
C LEU A 223 -17.51 6.91 7.37
N GLY A 224 -17.64 7.88 6.47
CA GLY A 224 -18.77 8.03 5.53
C GLY A 224 -19.39 6.69 5.11
N THR A 225 -20.60 6.42 5.60
CA THR A 225 -21.36 5.19 5.32
C THR A 225 -22.65 5.47 4.56
N GLU A 226 -23.07 6.73 4.49
CA GLU A 226 -24.27 7.18 3.81
C GLU A 226 -23.90 8.19 2.72
N PRO A 227 -24.45 8.05 1.50
CA PRO A 227 -24.20 9.00 0.44
C PRO A 227 -24.84 10.36 0.77
N VAL A 228 -24.14 11.46 0.51
CA VAL A 228 -24.69 12.82 0.72
C VAL A 228 -25.70 13.21 -0.36
N ALA A 229 -25.78 12.47 -1.46
CA ALA A 229 -26.78 12.65 -2.52
C ALA A 229 -27.10 11.37 -3.29
N ALA A 230 -28.12 11.42 -4.12
CA ALA A 230 -28.51 10.31 -4.99
C ALA A 230 -27.91 10.38 -6.40
N GLU A 231 -27.34 11.52 -6.82
CA GLU A 231 -26.91 11.77 -8.19
C GLU A 231 -25.46 12.28 -8.24
N TYR A 232 -24.67 11.64 -9.10
CA TYR A 232 -23.24 11.87 -9.31
C TYR A 232 -22.91 11.93 -10.80
N ASP A 233 -21.80 12.58 -11.15
CA ASP A 233 -21.28 12.47 -12.52
C ASP A 233 -20.62 11.10 -12.72
N THR A 234 -19.90 10.64 -11.69
CA THR A 234 -19.17 9.37 -11.71
C THR A 234 -19.28 8.64 -10.39
N VAL A 235 -19.71 7.38 -10.45
CA VAL A 235 -19.63 6.42 -9.33
C VAL A 235 -18.47 5.45 -9.58
N ILE A 236 -17.55 5.34 -8.63
CA ILE A 236 -16.40 4.45 -8.67
C ILE A 236 -16.63 3.31 -7.67
N ILE A 237 -16.53 2.07 -8.12
CA ILE A 237 -16.76 0.87 -7.30
C ILE A 237 -15.41 0.23 -6.97
N GLY A 238 -15.00 0.32 -5.71
CA GLY A 238 -13.72 -0.15 -5.17
C GLY A 238 -12.75 0.99 -4.91
N ALA A 239 -12.11 0.99 -3.75
CA ALA A 239 -11.11 1.98 -3.32
C ALA A 239 -9.69 1.40 -3.26
N GLY A 240 -9.35 0.49 -4.18
CA GLY A 240 -7.95 0.12 -4.45
C GLY A 240 -7.18 1.25 -5.14
N PRO A 241 -5.90 1.04 -5.53
CA PRO A 241 -5.10 2.07 -6.19
C PRO A 241 -5.75 2.67 -7.45
N ALA A 242 -6.42 1.85 -8.26
CA ALA A 242 -7.14 2.33 -9.44
C ALA A 242 -8.34 3.22 -9.08
N GLY A 243 -9.16 2.80 -8.13
CA GLY A 243 -10.34 3.56 -7.70
C GLY A 243 -10.00 4.84 -6.97
N LEU A 244 -8.97 4.82 -6.10
CA LEU A 244 -8.47 6.03 -5.45
C LEU A 244 -7.88 7.03 -6.46
N ALA A 245 -7.15 6.56 -7.46
CA ALA A 245 -6.66 7.41 -8.54
C ALA A 245 -7.80 8.02 -9.36
N ALA A 246 -8.81 7.23 -9.74
CA ALA A 246 -10.01 7.74 -10.39
C ALA A 246 -10.75 8.77 -9.51
N GLY A 247 -10.82 8.55 -8.19
CA GLY A 247 -11.43 9.48 -7.24
C GLY A 247 -10.68 10.82 -7.16
N VAL A 248 -9.35 10.78 -7.08
CA VAL A 248 -8.49 11.97 -7.10
C VAL A 248 -8.71 12.78 -8.39
N TYR A 249 -8.62 12.11 -9.55
CA TYR A 249 -8.70 12.79 -10.83
C TYR A 249 -10.11 13.31 -11.11
N GLY A 250 -11.14 12.49 -10.88
CA GLY A 250 -12.53 12.89 -11.09
C GLY A 250 -12.90 14.12 -10.26
N ALA A 251 -12.56 14.13 -8.97
CA ALA A 251 -12.81 15.29 -8.13
C ALA A 251 -11.97 16.51 -8.54
N SER A 252 -10.70 16.33 -8.89
CA SER A 252 -9.84 17.45 -9.33
C SER A 252 -10.28 18.11 -10.64
N GLU A 253 -10.96 17.36 -11.50
CA GLU A 253 -11.48 17.82 -12.78
C GLU A 253 -12.93 18.34 -12.68
N GLY A 254 -13.46 18.45 -11.44
CA GLY A 254 -14.75 19.08 -11.15
C GLY A 254 -15.96 18.15 -11.26
N LEU A 255 -15.75 16.85 -11.43
CA LEU A 255 -16.85 15.87 -11.42
C LEU A 255 -17.33 15.63 -9.99
N ARG A 256 -18.65 15.58 -9.81
CA ARG A 256 -19.24 15.09 -8.57
C ARG A 256 -18.98 13.58 -8.46
N THR A 257 -17.96 13.21 -7.70
CA THR A 257 -17.39 11.87 -7.69
C THR A 257 -17.60 11.19 -6.34
N ILE A 258 -18.07 9.94 -6.38
CA ILE A 258 -18.16 9.07 -5.20
C ILE A 258 -17.39 7.77 -5.43
N VAL A 259 -16.63 7.35 -4.42
CA VAL A 259 -15.95 6.04 -4.38
C VAL A 259 -16.62 5.19 -3.32
N VAL A 260 -17.10 4.02 -3.71
CA VAL A 260 -17.79 3.07 -2.83
C VAL A 260 -16.88 1.87 -2.56
N GLU A 261 -16.63 1.59 -1.29
CA GLU A 261 -15.73 0.54 -0.82
C GLU A 261 -16.42 -0.38 0.20
N ARG A 262 -16.30 -1.70 0.01
CA ARG A 262 -16.93 -2.71 0.86
C ARG A 262 -16.26 -2.83 2.21
N GLU A 263 -14.96 -2.60 2.29
CA GLU A 263 -14.18 -2.79 3.52
C GLU A 263 -13.46 -1.51 3.95
N ALA A 264 -12.34 -1.22 3.28
CA ALA A 264 -11.44 -0.13 3.64
C ALA A 264 -10.59 0.27 2.44
N PRO A 265 -10.29 1.58 2.28
CA PRO A 265 -9.44 2.06 1.20
C PRO A 265 -8.05 1.42 1.16
N GLY A 266 -7.49 1.29 -0.04
CA GLY A 266 -6.19 0.70 -0.34
C GLY A 266 -6.24 -0.65 -1.05
N GLY A 267 -7.39 -1.35 -0.98
CA GLY A 267 -7.57 -2.67 -1.61
C GLY A 267 -6.46 -3.66 -1.24
N GLN A 268 -6.12 -4.57 -2.15
CA GLN A 268 -5.05 -5.55 -1.92
C GLN A 268 -3.67 -4.89 -1.71
N ALA A 269 -3.38 -3.83 -2.46
CA ALA A 269 -2.10 -3.13 -2.39
C ALA A 269 -1.84 -2.59 -0.99
N GLY A 270 -2.89 -2.14 -0.29
CA GLY A 270 -2.84 -1.65 1.09
C GLY A 270 -2.26 -2.64 2.11
N THR A 271 -2.26 -3.94 1.81
CA THR A 271 -1.68 -4.99 2.67
C THR A 271 -0.19 -5.24 2.42
N SER A 272 0.40 -4.58 1.42
CA SER A 272 1.82 -4.72 1.11
C SER A 272 2.67 -3.95 2.12
N SER A 273 3.62 -4.64 2.75
CA SER A 273 4.57 -4.02 3.69
C SER A 273 5.48 -3.01 3.00
N ARG A 274 5.82 -3.24 1.71
CA ARG A 274 6.72 -2.39 0.93
C ARG A 274 6.56 -2.57 -0.57
N ILE A 275 6.41 -1.47 -1.29
CA ILE A 275 6.33 -1.37 -2.75
C ILE A 275 7.56 -0.59 -3.22
N GLU A 276 8.52 -1.27 -3.85
CA GLU A 276 9.77 -0.66 -4.31
C GLU A 276 9.72 -0.19 -5.78
N ASN A 277 8.73 -0.66 -6.53
CA ASN A 277 8.60 -0.43 -7.97
C ASN A 277 7.53 0.63 -8.31
N TYR A 278 7.21 1.51 -7.37
CA TYR A 278 6.35 2.66 -7.61
C TYR A 278 7.20 3.93 -7.78
N LEU A 279 7.19 4.48 -8.99
CA LEU A 279 8.01 5.63 -9.36
C LEU A 279 7.72 6.84 -8.45
N GLY A 280 8.78 7.53 -8.03
CA GLY A 280 8.69 8.67 -7.11
C GLY A 280 9.00 8.35 -5.64
N PHE A 281 9.14 7.06 -5.28
CA PHE A 281 9.51 6.62 -3.94
C PHE A 281 10.85 5.87 -3.98
N PRO A 282 12.00 6.57 -3.92
CA PRO A 282 13.33 5.96 -4.10
C PRO A 282 13.68 4.92 -3.03
N SER A 283 13.07 5.02 -1.84
CA SER A 283 13.20 4.04 -0.76
C SER A 283 12.02 3.07 -0.69
N GLY A 284 11.15 3.05 -1.70
CA GLY A 284 9.86 2.37 -1.64
C GLY A 284 8.84 3.07 -0.71
N VAL A 285 7.61 2.57 -0.74
CA VAL A 285 6.48 3.07 0.06
C VAL A 285 5.66 1.88 0.55
N SER A 286 5.10 1.91 1.76
CA SER A 286 4.17 0.85 2.14
C SER A 286 2.86 0.98 1.37
N GLY A 287 2.15 -0.13 1.19
CA GLY A 287 0.83 -0.11 0.55
C GLY A 287 -0.18 0.76 1.29
N GLU A 288 -0.15 0.67 2.63
CA GLU A 288 -0.98 1.47 3.52
C GLU A 288 -0.68 2.96 3.39
N GLU A 289 0.59 3.34 3.38
CA GLU A 289 1.01 4.74 3.24
C GLU A 289 0.58 5.32 1.90
N LEU A 290 0.77 4.57 0.82
CA LEU A 290 0.34 4.98 -0.52
C LEU A 290 -1.18 5.18 -0.57
N ALA A 291 -1.95 4.24 -0.04
CA ALA A 291 -3.41 4.32 0.01
C ALA A 291 -3.90 5.48 0.89
N SER A 292 -3.27 5.70 2.04
CA SER A 292 -3.59 6.80 2.96
C SER A 292 -3.41 8.16 2.30
N ARG A 293 -2.24 8.38 1.67
CA ARG A 293 -1.95 9.62 0.95
C ARG A 293 -2.95 9.86 -0.19
N ALA A 294 -3.27 8.83 -0.96
CA ALA A 294 -4.25 8.92 -2.05
C ALA A 294 -5.67 9.22 -1.53
N LEU A 295 -6.09 8.57 -0.44
CA LEU A 295 -7.39 8.80 0.20
C LEU A 295 -7.51 10.24 0.72
N GLN A 296 -6.49 10.75 1.42
CA GLN A 296 -6.44 12.14 1.90
C GLN A 296 -6.52 13.12 0.73
N GLN A 297 -5.79 12.85 -0.35
CA GLN A 297 -5.83 13.68 -1.55
C GLN A 297 -7.22 13.69 -2.20
N ALA A 298 -7.85 12.52 -2.37
CA ALA A 298 -9.18 12.40 -2.96
C ALA A 298 -10.22 13.20 -2.14
N ARG A 299 -10.24 13.01 -0.82
CA ARG A 299 -11.14 13.75 0.09
C ARG A 299 -10.92 15.26 0.03
N ARG A 300 -9.65 15.71 0.07
CA ARG A 300 -9.31 17.13 0.00
C ARG A 300 -9.80 17.78 -1.30
N LEU A 301 -9.80 17.03 -2.40
CA LEU A 301 -10.26 17.50 -3.71
C LEU A 301 -11.78 17.43 -3.89
N GLY A 302 -12.51 16.82 -2.93
CA GLY A 302 -13.97 16.75 -2.95
C GLY A 302 -14.55 15.41 -3.40
N ALA A 303 -13.73 14.36 -3.56
CA ALA A 303 -14.26 13.01 -3.76
C ALA A 303 -14.94 12.53 -2.47
N GLU A 304 -16.17 12.09 -2.60
CA GLU A 304 -16.89 11.44 -1.52
C GLU A 304 -16.43 9.98 -1.41
N ILE A 305 -16.14 9.51 -0.19
CA ILE A 305 -15.65 8.16 0.05
C ILE A 305 -16.62 7.45 0.98
N LEU A 306 -17.31 6.44 0.45
CA LEU A 306 -18.12 5.52 1.24
C LEU A 306 -17.35 4.25 1.56
N VAL A 307 -17.35 3.86 2.82
CA VAL A 307 -16.77 2.60 3.28
C VAL A 307 -17.84 1.71 3.91
N THR A 308 -17.57 0.41 4.04
CA THR A 308 -18.53 -0.57 4.58
C THR A 308 -19.84 -0.67 3.81
N ARG A 309 -19.80 -0.42 2.49
CA ARG A 309 -20.96 -0.51 1.60
C ARG A 309 -20.73 -1.52 0.49
N GLU A 310 -21.67 -2.44 0.32
CA GLU A 310 -21.63 -3.48 -0.70
C GLU A 310 -22.55 -3.14 -1.87
N ILE A 311 -22.11 -3.43 -3.09
CA ILE A 311 -22.94 -3.29 -4.28
C ILE A 311 -23.78 -4.56 -4.43
N THR A 312 -25.10 -4.43 -4.38
CA THR A 312 -26.03 -5.56 -4.49
C THR A 312 -26.55 -5.76 -5.92
N ARG A 313 -26.59 -4.69 -6.72
CA ARG A 313 -27.03 -4.73 -8.12
C ARG A 313 -26.50 -3.52 -8.89
N LEU A 314 -26.17 -3.76 -10.17
CA LEU A 314 -25.88 -2.73 -11.16
C LEU A 314 -26.96 -2.75 -12.24
N ASP A 315 -27.60 -1.61 -12.52
CA ASP A 315 -28.47 -1.41 -13.67
C ASP A 315 -27.73 -0.59 -14.72
N THR A 316 -27.33 -1.25 -15.81
CA THR A 316 -26.51 -0.63 -16.86
C THR A 316 -27.30 0.35 -17.72
N ALA A 317 -28.59 0.10 -17.92
CA ALA A 317 -29.45 0.95 -18.76
C ALA A 317 -29.80 2.26 -18.05
N ALA A 318 -30.12 2.19 -16.76
CA ALA A 318 -30.42 3.36 -15.93
C ALA A 318 -29.17 3.99 -15.28
N ARG A 319 -27.99 3.36 -15.41
CA ARG A 319 -26.74 3.69 -14.70
C ARG A 319 -26.97 3.90 -13.20
N GLN A 320 -27.58 2.88 -12.60
CA GLN A 320 -27.88 2.83 -11.18
C GLN A 320 -27.03 1.80 -10.46
N VAL A 321 -26.49 2.19 -9.32
CA VAL A 321 -25.74 1.32 -8.41
C VAL A 321 -26.56 1.16 -7.12
N HIS A 322 -27.00 -0.06 -6.85
CA HIS A 322 -27.79 -0.39 -5.67
C HIS A 322 -26.86 -0.85 -4.55
N LEU A 323 -26.96 -0.19 -3.40
CA LEU A 323 -26.16 -0.49 -2.22
C LEU A 323 -26.93 -1.39 -1.24
N ASP A 324 -26.20 -2.07 -0.37
CA ASP A 324 -26.76 -2.75 0.80
C ASP A 324 -27.54 -1.77 1.69
N GLY A 325 -28.74 -2.17 2.14
CA GLY A 325 -29.64 -1.28 2.88
C GLY A 325 -30.61 -0.46 2.03
N GLY A 326 -30.55 -0.57 0.69
CA GLY A 326 -31.60 -0.08 -0.21
C GLY A 326 -31.33 1.26 -0.88
N ASP A 327 -30.21 1.93 -0.57
CA ASP A 327 -29.80 3.16 -1.26
C ASP A 327 -29.50 2.89 -2.74
N VAL A 328 -29.83 3.87 -3.58
CA VAL A 328 -29.58 3.80 -5.04
C VAL A 328 -28.84 5.05 -5.47
N LEU A 329 -27.65 4.87 -6.03
CA LEU A 329 -26.86 5.93 -6.64
C LEU A 329 -27.14 5.96 -8.14
N ARG A 330 -27.37 7.15 -8.70
CA ARG A 330 -27.50 7.41 -10.13
C ARG A 330 -26.26 8.14 -10.63
N ALA A 331 -25.74 7.72 -11.77
CA ALA A 331 -24.55 8.32 -12.34
C ALA A 331 -24.63 8.57 -13.84
N GLN A 332 -23.91 9.57 -14.33
CA GLN A 332 -23.68 9.70 -15.77
C GLN A 332 -22.71 8.61 -16.27
N THR A 333 -21.74 8.24 -15.43
CA THR A 333 -20.77 7.18 -15.71
C THR A 333 -20.46 6.33 -14.48
N ILE A 334 -20.01 5.09 -14.69
CA ILE A 334 -19.63 4.16 -13.62
C ILE A 334 -18.24 3.60 -13.92
N ILE A 335 -17.38 3.51 -12.91
CA ILE A 335 -16.04 2.91 -13.03
C ILE A 335 -15.96 1.69 -12.11
N LEU A 336 -15.76 0.52 -12.69
CA LEU A 336 -15.49 -0.74 -11.99
C LEU A 336 -13.98 -0.82 -11.67
N ALA A 337 -13.64 -0.67 -10.39
CA ALA A 337 -12.28 -0.70 -9.86
C ALA A 337 -12.14 -1.67 -8.67
N CYS A 338 -12.96 -2.73 -8.64
CA CYS A 338 -13.05 -3.67 -7.52
C CYS A 338 -11.87 -4.67 -7.43
N GLY A 339 -10.93 -4.61 -8.37
CA GLY A 339 -9.72 -5.43 -8.35
C GLY A 339 -10.01 -6.94 -8.43
N VAL A 340 -9.24 -7.72 -7.68
CA VAL A 340 -9.32 -9.18 -7.63
C VAL A 340 -9.17 -9.67 -6.19
N ALA A 341 -9.58 -10.91 -5.93
CA ALA A 341 -9.25 -11.64 -4.72
C ALA A 341 -8.18 -12.68 -5.03
N TRP A 342 -7.14 -12.78 -4.19
CA TRP A 342 -6.20 -13.89 -4.29
C TRP A 342 -6.95 -15.20 -4.09
N ARG A 343 -6.69 -16.19 -4.93
CA ARG A 343 -7.14 -17.55 -4.63
C ARG A 343 -6.51 -17.96 -3.31
N GLN A 344 -7.36 -18.28 -2.35
CA GLN A 344 -6.88 -18.66 -1.03
C GLN A 344 -6.29 -20.07 -1.05
N PHE A 345 -5.18 -20.21 -0.35
CA PHE A 345 -4.51 -21.47 -0.12
C PHE A 345 -4.82 -21.95 1.31
N SER A 346 -5.90 -22.74 1.46
CA SER A 346 -6.39 -23.20 2.76
C SER A 346 -5.72 -24.51 3.18
N VAL A 347 -4.56 -24.40 3.83
CA VAL A 347 -3.84 -25.54 4.42
C VAL A 347 -3.44 -25.23 5.86
N GLU A 348 -3.32 -26.28 6.67
CA GLU A 348 -2.96 -26.13 8.08
C GLU A 348 -1.62 -25.40 8.25
N GLY A 349 -1.56 -24.45 9.20
CA GLY A 349 -0.36 -23.66 9.49
C GLY A 349 -0.07 -22.51 8.53
N PHE A 350 -0.79 -22.40 7.41
CA PHE A 350 -0.52 -21.40 6.37
C PHE A 350 -0.68 -19.95 6.85
N ASP A 351 -1.84 -19.62 7.43
CA ASP A 351 -2.14 -18.24 7.85
C ASP A 351 -1.19 -17.73 8.95
N ARG A 352 -0.71 -18.64 9.81
CA ARG A 352 0.22 -18.31 10.90
C ARG A 352 1.61 -17.92 10.40
N LEU A 353 2.05 -18.53 9.31
CA LEU A 353 3.40 -18.35 8.74
C LEU A 353 3.43 -17.36 7.57
N ARG A 354 2.28 -16.72 7.27
CA ARG A 354 2.17 -15.68 6.25
C ARG A 354 3.01 -14.46 6.63
N GLY A 355 3.86 -14.01 5.71
CA GLY A 355 4.81 -12.91 5.93
C GLY A 355 6.09 -13.32 6.68
N THR A 356 6.16 -14.55 7.20
CA THR A 356 7.32 -15.12 7.89
C THR A 356 7.76 -16.40 7.19
N GLY A 357 8.02 -16.31 5.88
CA GLY A 357 8.41 -17.44 5.03
C GLY A 357 7.33 -17.91 4.05
N ILE A 358 6.06 -17.47 4.20
CA ILE A 358 5.01 -17.71 3.20
C ILE A 358 4.53 -16.39 2.60
N SER A 359 4.51 -16.30 1.26
CA SER A 359 4.10 -15.10 0.53
C SER A 359 3.20 -15.41 -0.65
N TYR A 360 2.32 -14.46 -1.01
CA TYR A 360 1.60 -14.48 -2.28
C TYR A 360 2.36 -13.62 -3.30
N GLY A 361 2.68 -14.21 -4.46
CA GLY A 361 3.51 -13.57 -5.48
C GLY A 361 5.01 -13.75 -5.23
N ALA A 362 5.81 -13.02 -6.01
CA ALA A 362 7.27 -13.02 -5.93
C ALA A 362 7.76 -11.57 -6.11
N ALA A 363 7.94 -10.87 -5.00
CA ALA A 363 8.38 -9.48 -4.99
C ALA A 363 9.92 -9.40 -5.02
N PRO A 364 10.52 -8.42 -5.73
CA PRO A 364 11.97 -8.24 -5.71
C PRO A 364 12.57 -8.09 -4.31
N SER A 365 11.84 -7.46 -3.39
CA SER A 365 12.21 -7.28 -2.00
C SER A 365 12.39 -8.59 -1.23
N GLU A 366 11.80 -9.70 -1.69
CA GLU A 366 11.91 -11.01 -1.05
C GLU A 366 13.22 -11.73 -1.42
N ALA A 367 13.88 -11.34 -2.51
CA ALA A 367 15.08 -12.02 -2.99
C ALA A 367 16.22 -12.06 -1.97
N ALA A 368 16.48 -10.95 -1.28
CA ALA A 368 17.53 -10.87 -0.27
C ALA A 368 17.31 -11.88 0.88
N SER A 369 16.05 -12.09 1.26
CA SER A 369 15.68 -13.04 2.31
C SER A 369 15.76 -14.52 1.88
N THR A 370 15.84 -14.79 0.57
CA THR A 370 15.94 -16.16 0.03
C THR A 370 17.37 -16.63 -0.19
N HIS A 371 18.39 -15.79 0.08
CA HIS A 371 19.76 -16.09 -0.30
C HIS A 371 20.31 -17.33 0.43
N GLY A 372 20.69 -18.36 -0.35
CA GLY A 372 21.23 -19.62 0.20
C GLY A 372 20.19 -20.57 0.81
N LEU A 373 18.90 -20.28 0.64
CA LEU A 373 17.78 -21.04 1.19
C LEU A 373 17.09 -21.93 0.14
N ASP A 374 16.28 -22.89 0.59
CA ASP A 374 15.43 -23.71 -0.28
C ASP A 374 14.02 -23.12 -0.39
N VAL A 375 13.63 -22.81 -1.63
CA VAL A 375 12.39 -22.09 -1.93
C VAL A 375 11.43 -22.98 -2.72
N HIS A 376 10.15 -22.94 -2.37
CA HIS A 376 9.07 -23.63 -3.05
C HIS A 376 8.08 -22.63 -3.67
N ILE A 377 7.63 -22.92 -4.89
CA ILE A 377 6.68 -22.08 -5.62
C ILE A 377 5.44 -22.92 -5.94
N VAL A 378 4.27 -22.50 -5.47
CA VAL A 378 2.99 -23.14 -5.80
C VAL A 378 2.40 -22.46 -7.02
N GLY A 379 2.37 -23.15 -8.16
CA GLY A 379 1.78 -22.62 -9.39
C GLY A 379 2.39 -23.24 -10.65
N ALA A 380 1.70 -23.09 -11.79
CA ALA A 380 2.13 -23.66 -13.07
C ALA A 380 2.01 -22.68 -14.26
N GLY A 381 1.55 -21.45 -14.01
CA GLY A 381 1.42 -20.42 -15.05
C GLY A 381 2.71 -19.64 -15.28
N ASN A 382 2.71 -18.75 -16.27
CA ASN A 382 3.86 -17.90 -16.60
C ASN A 382 4.43 -17.13 -15.39
N SER A 383 3.57 -16.62 -14.50
CA SER A 383 4.02 -15.93 -13.28
C SER A 383 4.85 -16.83 -12.36
N ALA A 384 4.46 -18.11 -12.19
CA ALA A 384 5.21 -19.08 -11.39
C ALA A 384 6.57 -19.39 -12.03
N GLY A 385 6.63 -19.55 -13.36
CA GLY A 385 7.89 -19.78 -14.06
C GLY A 385 8.83 -18.57 -14.00
N GLN A 386 8.30 -17.35 -14.13
CA GLN A 386 9.09 -16.12 -14.00
C GLN A 386 9.62 -15.95 -12.58
N ALA A 387 8.81 -16.23 -11.57
CA ALA A 387 9.24 -16.25 -10.17
C ALA A 387 10.34 -17.28 -9.93
N ALA A 388 10.22 -18.49 -10.51
CA ALA A 388 11.23 -19.51 -10.37
C ALA A 388 12.57 -19.08 -10.98
N MET A 389 12.55 -18.51 -12.19
CA MET A 389 13.75 -17.94 -12.81
C MET A 389 14.35 -16.81 -11.96
N PHE A 390 13.52 -15.95 -11.39
CA PHE A 390 13.96 -14.86 -10.52
C PHE A 390 14.67 -15.36 -9.26
N PHE A 391 14.02 -16.24 -8.50
CA PHE A 391 14.58 -16.80 -7.26
C PHE A 391 15.78 -17.71 -7.52
N SER A 392 15.88 -18.35 -8.69
CA SER A 392 17.06 -19.18 -9.03
C SER A 392 18.39 -18.44 -9.04
N ASN A 393 18.38 -17.10 -9.09
CA ASN A 393 19.59 -16.28 -8.99
C ASN A 393 20.01 -15.97 -7.54
N HIS A 394 19.19 -16.31 -6.55
CA HIS A 394 19.37 -15.92 -5.15
C HIS A 394 19.31 -17.14 -4.22
N ALA A 395 18.31 -18.01 -4.41
CA ALA A 395 18.09 -19.20 -3.61
C ALA A 395 19.09 -20.33 -3.92
N ARG A 396 19.33 -21.19 -2.93
CA ARG A 396 20.11 -22.42 -3.09
C ARG A 396 19.40 -23.38 -4.05
N SER A 397 18.09 -23.57 -3.85
CA SER A 397 17.25 -24.35 -4.74
C SER A 397 15.85 -23.74 -4.87
N VAL A 398 15.21 -23.97 -6.01
CA VAL A 398 13.83 -23.53 -6.28
C VAL A 398 13.03 -24.71 -6.82
N THR A 399 11.96 -25.08 -6.13
CA THR A 399 11.08 -26.17 -6.54
C THR A 399 9.69 -25.66 -6.90
N ILE A 400 9.27 -25.85 -8.14
CA ILE A 400 7.91 -25.56 -8.60
C ILE A 400 7.01 -26.75 -8.27
N LEU A 401 5.98 -26.52 -7.46
CA LEU A 401 4.93 -27.47 -7.12
C LEU A 401 3.72 -27.21 -8.03
N CYS A 402 3.39 -28.17 -8.90
CA CYS A 402 2.24 -28.07 -9.79
C CYS A 402 1.31 -29.28 -9.64
N ARG A 403 -0.01 -29.01 -9.68
CA ARG A 403 -1.05 -30.05 -9.59
C ARG A 403 -1.21 -30.85 -10.89
N ALA A 404 -0.82 -30.25 -12.01
CA ALA A 404 -0.86 -30.89 -13.32
C ALA A 404 0.27 -31.93 -13.48
N ASP A 405 0.21 -32.70 -14.56
CA ASP A 405 1.23 -33.67 -14.97
C ASP A 405 2.47 -33.02 -15.62
N GLY A 406 2.44 -31.71 -15.85
CA GLY A 406 3.53 -30.92 -16.43
C GLY A 406 3.19 -29.43 -16.45
N LEU A 407 4.12 -28.62 -16.97
CA LEU A 407 3.97 -27.15 -17.08
C LEU A 407 3.39 -26.73 -18.44
N GLU A 408 3.38 -27.62 -19.42
CA GLU A 408 3.08 -27.36 -20.84
C GLU A 408 1.66 -26.84 -21.08
N LYS A 409 0.72 -27.15 -20.18
CA LYS A 409 -0.68 -26.73 -20.29
C LYS A 409 -0.88 -25.24 -19.99
N SER A 410 -0.01 -24.63 -19.17
CA SER A 410 -0.26 -23.30 -18.61
C SER A 410 0.94 -22.36 -18.70
N MET A 411 2.13 -22.88 -19.04
CA MET A 411 3.35 -22.11 -19.17
C MET A 411 3.83 -22.07 -20.62
N SER A 412 4.32 -20.89 -21.04
CA SER A 412 4.87 -20.70 -22.39
C SER A 412 6.13 -21.55 -22.61
N ARG A 413 6.25 -22.15 -23.80
CA ARG A 413 7.33 -23.10 -24.15
C ARG A 413 8.74 -22.57 -23.87
N TYR A 414 9.02 -21.32 -24.24
CA TYR A 414 10.34 -20.72 -24.03
C TYR A 414 10.73 -20.68 -22.54
N LEU A 415 9.74 -20.48 -21.66
CA LEU A 415 9.98 -20.38 -20.22
C LEU A 415 10.23 -21.78 -19.64
N ILE A 416 9.52 -22.80 -20.11
CA ILE A 416 9.80 -24.20 -19.78
C ILE A 416 11.24 -24.56 -20.17
N ASP A 417 11.68 -24.18 -21.37
CA ASP A 417 13.05 -24.44 -21.83
C ASP A 417 14.10 -23.69 -20.97
N GLN A 418 13.82 -22.46 -20.54
CA GLN A 418 14.69 -21.70 -19.62
C GLN A 418 14.80 -22.34 -18.23
N LEU A 419 13.68 -22.78 -17.66
CA LEU A 419 13.65 -23.46 -16.36
C LEU A 419 14.46 -24.75 -16.42
N ALA A 420 14.30 -25.54 -17.49
CA ALA A 420 15.06 -26.78 -17.70
C ALA A 420 16.58 -26.57 -17.84
N ALA A 421 17.01 -25.38 -18.25
CA ALA A 421 18.42 -25.03 -18.38
C ALA A 421 19.09 -24.64 -17.05
N ARG A 422 18.33 -24.45 -15.96
CA ARG A 422 18.85 -24.09 -14.63
C ARG A 422 18.97 -25.32 -13.74
N SER A 423 20.18 -25.58 -13.23
CA SER A 423 20.46 -26.78 -12.42
C SER A 423 19.85 -26.74 -11.02
N ASN A 424 19.56 -25.56 -10.49
CA ASN A 424 18.95 -25.38 -9.16
C ASN A 424 17.43 -25.18 -9.20
N ILE A 425 16.79 -25.43 -10.35
CA ILE A 425 15.33 -25.42 -10.49
C ILE A 425 14.83 -26.86 -10.63
N HIS A 426 13.81 -27.20 -9.86
CA HIS A 426 13.14 -28.49 -9.89
C HIS A 426 11.62 -28.30 -10.10
N VAL A 427 10.98 -29.31 -10.67
CA VAL A 427 9.52 -29.32 -10.86
C VAL A 427 8.97 -30.60 -10.26
N LEU A 428 8.07 -30.47 -9.29
CA LEU A 428 7.30 -31.57 -8.73
C LEU A 428 5.86 -31.50 -9.25
N CYS A 429 5.58 -32.35 -10.23
CA CYS A 429 4.26 -32.51 -10.82
C CYS A 429 3.31 -33.31 -9.91
N ARG A 430 2.01 -33.20 -10.18
CA ARG A 430 0.93 -33.85 -9.41
C ARG A 430 1.05 -33.65 -7.91
N THR A 431 1.61 -32.52 -7.50
CA THR A 431 1.96 -32.25 -6.11
C THR A 431 1.20 -31.03 -5.61
N GLU A 432 0.59 -31.16 -4.44
CA GLU A 432 -0.08 -30.05 -3.74
C GLU A 432 0.45 -29.94 -2.32
N VAL A 433 0.61 -28.72 -1.82
CA VAL A 433 0.91 -28.49 -0.40
C VAL A 433 -0.36 -28.76 0.41
N VAL A 434 -0.23 -29.45 1.54
CA VAL A 434 -1.32 -29.82 2.45
C VAL A 434 -1.08 -29.36 3.89
N GLY A 435 0.11 -28.86 4.22
CA GLY A 435 0.41 -28.26 5.51
C GLY A 435 1.70 -27.44 5.48
N ALA A 436 1.83 -26.49 6.40
CA ALA A 436 3.02 -25.66 6.59
C ALA A 436 3.44 -25.65 8.07
N HIS A 437 4.76 -25.75 8.31
CA HIS A 437 5.35 -25.99 9.63
C HIS A 437 6.48 -25.00 9.92
N GLY A 438 6.65 -24.68 11.20
CA GLY A 438 7.66 -23.77 11.71
C GLY A 438 7.14 -22.99 12.92
N ASP A 439 8.02 -22.49 13.79
CA ASP A 439 7.60 -21.73 14.97
C ASP A 439 7.45 -20.23 14.66
N THR A 440 8.58 -19.56 14.44
CA THR A 440 8.66 -18.12 14.12
C THR A 440 8.73 -17.84 12.62
N SER A 441 9.24 -18.79 11.82
CA SER A 441 9.31 -18.73 10.36
C SER A 441 9.03 -20.10 9.75
N LEU A 442 8.74 -20.14 8.46
CA LEU A 442 8.59 -21.40 7.72
C LEU A 442 9.87 -22.24 7.80
N GLU A 443 9.72 -23.51 8.15
CA GLU A 443 10.81 -24.50 8.22
C GLU A 443 10.54 -25.72 7.32
N ALA A 444 9.26 -26.07 7.13
CA ALA A 444 8.87 -27.20 6.31
C ALA A 444 7.45 -27.07 5.75
N ILE A 445 7.19 -27.80 4.66
CA ILE A 445 5.87 -27.98 4.07
C ILE A 445 5.58 -29.48 3.94
N ASP A 446 4.33 -29.86 4.18
CA ASP A 446 3.85 -31.20 3.82
C ASP A 446 3.23 -31.11 2.42
N VAL A 447 3.64 -32.02 1.54
CA VAL A 447 3.15 -32.12 0.17
C VAL A 447 2.52 -33.47 -0.07
N ARG A 448 1.40 -33.49 -0.79
CA ARG A 448 0.69 -34.70 -1.21
C ARG A 448 0.83 -34.89 -2.70
N ASN A 449 1.22 -36.10 -3.11
CA ASN A 449 1.21 -36.49 -4.51
C ASN A 449 -0.17 -37.05 -4.88
N ALA A 450 -0.88 -36.41 -5.82
CA ALA A 450 -2.23 -36.79 -6.21
C ALA A 450 -2.31 -38.13 -6.96
N ALA A 451 -1.22 -38.62 -7.54
CA ALA A 451 -1.19 -39.92 -8.23
C ALA A 451 -1.02 -41.09 -7.24
N THR A 452 -0.22 -40.92 -6.18
CA THR A 452 0.08 -41.99 -5.22
C THR A 452 -0.73 -41.87 -3.93
N GLY A 453 -1.25 -40.68 -3.62
CA GLY A 453 -1.88 -40.34 -2.35
C GLY A 453 -0.88 -40.15 -1.20
N GLU A 454 0.42 -40.34 -1.45
CA GLU A 454 1.48 -40.23 -0.44
C GLU A 454 1.68 -38.78 -0.01
N THR A 455 1.83 -38.57 1.30
CA THR A 455 2.20 -37.26 1.87
C THR A 455 3.62 -37.34 2.39
N SER A 456 4.46 -36.40 1.99
CA SER A 456 5.85 -36.29 2.43
C SER A 456 6.16 -34.87 2.91
N ARG A 457 7.17 -34.75 3.77
CA ARG A 457 7.63 -33.47 4.29
C ARG A 457 8.84 -32.99 3.52
N LEU A 458 8.80 -31.75 3.04
CA LEU A 458 9.92 -31.05 2.42
C LEU A 458 10.40 -29.95 3.36
N GLN A 459 11.72 -29.83 3.55
CA GLN A 459 12.28 -28.63 4.17
C GLN A 459 12.04 -27.45 3.21
N SER A 460 11.57 -26.34 3.74
CA SER A 460 11.24 -25.17 2.95
C SER A 460 11.42 -23.94 3.80
N ASP A 461 12.35 -23.08 3.40
CA ASP A 461 12.58 -21.81 4.09
C ASP A 461 11.72 -20.69 3.49
N GLY A 462 11.19 -20.89 2.28
CA GLY A 462 10.27 -19.96 1.62
C GLY A 462 9.23 -20.67 0.76
N LEU A 463 7.96 -20.28 0.90
CA LEU A 463 6.84 -20.77 0.09
C LEU A 463 6.13 -19.58 -0.60
N PHE A 464 6.20 -19.54 -1.92
CA PHE A 464 5.60 -18.48 -2.73
C PHE A 464 4.39 -19.01 -3.51
N VAL A 465 3.22 -18.43 -3.28
CA VAL A 465 1.96 -18.87 -3.86
C VAL A 465 1.62 -18.01 -5.08
N LEU A 466 1.65 -18.63 -6.25
CA LEU A 466 1.39 -18.03 -7.57
C LEU A 466 0.30 -18.81 -8.33
N ILE A 467 -0.82 -19.06 -7.65
CA ILE A 467 -1.96 -19.81 -8.18
C ILE A 467 -3.02 -18.93 -8.89
N GLY A 468 -2.73 -17.63 -9.02
CA GLY A 468 -3.61 -16.64 -9.64
C GLY A 468 -4.52 -15.91 -8.64
N ALA A 469 -5.30 -14.98 -9.18
CA ALA A 469 -6.33 -14.24 -8.49
C ALA A 469 -7.60 -14.32 -9.33
N ASP A 470 -8.76 -14.32 -8.69
CA ASP A 470 -10.06 -14.34 -9.34
C ASP A 470 -10.72 -12.97 -9.22
N ALA A 471 -11.35 -12.51 -10.29
CA ALA A 471 -12.19 -11.32 -10.24
C ALA A 471 -13.52 -11.69 -9.58
N GLU A 472 -13.92 -10.97 -8.53
CA GLU A 472 -15.23 -11.16 -7.88
C GLU A 472 -16.31 -10.40 -8.66
N THR A 473 -16.65 -10.90 -9.85
CA THR A 473 -17.53 -10.23 -10.83
C THR A 473 -18.89 -10.91 -11.00
N ALA A 474 -19.19 -11.94 -10.21
CA ALA A 474 -20.44 -12.71 -10.31
C ALA A 474 -21.71 -11.87 -10.08
N TRP A 475 -21.59 -10.71 -9.43
CA TRP A 475 -22.68 -9.76 -9.20
C TRP A 475 -22.94 -8.84 -10.39
N LEU A 476 -22.04 -8.79 -11.39
CA LEU A 476 -22.21 -7.97 -12.58
C LEU A 476 -23.32 -8.54 -13.47
N PRO A 477 -24.11 -7.67 -14.09
CA PRO A 477 -25.21 -8.08 -14.93
C PRO A 477 -24.67 -8.56 -16.30
N PRO A 478 -25.43 -9.41 -17.04
CA PRO A 478 -24.95 -10.07 -18.26
C PRO A 478 -24.60 -9.11 -19.41
N GLU A 479 -25.06 -7.85 -19.33
CA GLU A 479 -24.69 -6.76 -20.25
C GLU A 479 -23.21 -6.39 -20.14
N ILE A 480 -22.55 -6.69 -19.01
CA ILE A 480 -21.10 -6.56 -18.85
C ILE A 480 -20.44 -7.88 -19.26
N ALA A 481 -19.73 -7.86 -20.39
CA ALA A 481 -19.09 -9.03 -20.96
C ALA A 481 -17.83 -9.39 -20.14
N LEU A 482 -17.71 -10.67 -19.81
CA LEU A 482 -16.59 -11.24 -19.07
C LEU A 482 -15.86 -12.28 -19.94
N ASP A 483 -14.58 -12.51 -19.66
CA ASP A 483 -13.86 -13.67 -20.20
C ASP A 483 -14.24 -14.97 -19.46
N GLY A 484 -13.64 -16.09 -19.86
CA GLY A 484 -13.89 -17.40 -19.22
C GLY A 484 -13.40 -17.53 -17.78
N HIS A 485 -12.69 -16.54 -17.26
CA HIS A 485 -12.17 -16.48 -15.89
C HIS A 485 -12.84 -15.37 -15.06
N GLY A 486 -13.86 -14.69 -15.60
CA GLY A 486 -14.62 -13.65 -14.91
C GLY A 486 -14.03 -12.24 -15.01
N PHE A 487 -12.97 -12.01 -15.80
CA PHE A 487 -12.42 -10.67 -15.99
C PHE A 487 -13.27 -9.84 -16.96
N VAL A 488 -13.47 -8.56 -16.64
CA VAL A 488 -14.28 -7.65 -17.46
C VAL A 488 -13.58 -7.36 -18.79
N LEU A 489 -14.26 -7.55 -19.91
CA LEU A 489 -13.76 -7.15 -21.22
C LEU A 489 -13.87 -5.63 -21.37
N THR A 490 -12.85 -4.99 -21.93
CA THR A 490 -12.84 -3.54 -22.21
C THR A 490 -12.34 -3.21 -23.60
N GLY A 491 -12.80 -2.09 -24.17
CA GLY A 491 -12.25 -1.50 -25.39
C GLY A 491 -12.14 -2.49 -26.55
N PRO A 492 -10.94 -2.69 -27.14
CA PRO A 492 -10.75 -3.62 -28.26
C PRO A 492 -11.24 -5.05 -27.99
N ASP A 493 -11.14 -5.55 -26.75
CA ASP A 493 -11.54 -6.92 -26.41
C ASP A 493 -13.06 -7.11 -26.49
N VAL A 494 -13.83 -6.09 -26.09
CA VAL A 494 -15.30 -6.07 -26.24
C VAL A 494 -15.69 -6.13 -27.72
N ARG A 495 -14.98 -5.36 -28.55
CA ARG A 495 -15.23 -5.32 -29.99
C ARG A 495 -14.87 -6.65 -30.65
N ALA A 496 -13.73 -7.23 -30.30
CA ALA A 496 -13.31 -8.54 -30.78
C ALA A 496 -14.30 -9.66 -30.38
N ALA A 497 -14.92 -9.54 -29.20
CA ALA A 497 -15.97 -10.44 -28.74
C ALA A 497 -17.35 -10.22 -29.41
N GLY A 498 -17.50 -9.18 -30.26
CA GLY A 498 -18.78 -8.84 -30.89
C GLY A 498 -19.86 -8.37 -29.91
N ARG A 499 -19.44 -7.85 -28.75
CA ARG A 499 -20.34 -7.43 -27.65
C ARG A 499 -20.57 -5.92 -27.59
N TRP A 500 -20.09 -5.19 -28.60
CA TRP A 500 -20.23 -3.74 -28.69
C TRP A 500 -21.41 -3.34 -29.58
N GLY A 501 -22.29 -2.47 -29.07
CA GLY A 501 -23.57 -2.14 -29.71
C GLY A 501 -23.68 -0.76 -30.37
N LEU A 502 -22.65 0.09 -30.29
CA LEU A 502 -22.67 1.44 -30.87
C LEU A 502 -21.85 1.53 -32.16
N GLU A 503 -22.15 2.51 -33.01
CA GLU A 503 -21.41 2.77 -34.26
C GLU A 503 -19.98 3.27 -34.01
N ARG A 504 -19.77 4.07 -32.96
CA ARG A 504 -18.42 4.49 -32.54
C ARG A 504 -17.67 3.31 -31.95
N ASP A 505 -16.35 3.34 -31.97
CA ASP A 505 -15.56 2.35 -31.23
C ASP A 505 -15.70 2.56 -29.70
N PRO A 506 -15.59 1.49 -28.89
CA PRO A 506 -15.53 1.61 -27.45
C PRO A 506 -14.24 2.34 -27.04
N TYR A 507 -14.30 3.18 -26.00
CA TYR A 507 -13.07 3.74 -25.43
C TYR A 507 -12.21 2.63 -24.79
N LEU A 508 -10.92 2.89 -24.57
CA LEU A 508 -9.95 1.86 -24.19
C LEU A 508 -10.33 1.07 -22.93
N LEU A 509 -10.94 1.73 -21.94
CA LEU A 509 -11.39 1.13 -20.68
C LEU A 509 -12.90 0.92 -20.61
N GLU A 510 -13.63 1.18 -21.69
CA GLU A 510 -15.09 1.06 -21.71
C GLU A 510 -15.51 -0.39 -21.83
N THR A 511 -16.47 -0.81 -21.01
CA THR A 511 -17.02 -2.17 -21.01
C THR A 511 -17.98 -2.38 -22.19
N SER A 512 -18.66 -3.52 -22.28
CA SER A 512 -19.75 -3.72 -23.24
C SER A 512 -21.01 -2.89 -22.96
N ALA A 513 -21.09 -2.20 -21.81
CA ALA A 513 -22.13 -1.22 -21.52
C ALA A 513 -21.56 0.21 -21.69
N PRO A 514 -22.05 1.00 -22.65
CA PRO A 514 -21.55 2.36 -22.87
C PRO A 514 -21.68 3.25 -21.64
N GLY A 515 -20.64 4.01 -21.31
CA GLY A 515 -20.57 4.86 -20.12
C GLY A 515 -20.21 4.12 -18.83
N ILE A 516 -19.97 2.81 -18.90
CA ILE A 516 -19.41 2.00 -17.81
C ILE A 516 -18.00 1.59 -18.21
N PHE A 517 -17.04 1.90 -17.35
CA PHE A 517 -15.62 1.64 -17.55
C PHE A 517 -15.10 0.63 -16.53
N ALA A 518 -14.00 -0.06 -16.82
CA ALA A 518 -13.32 -0.93 -15.88
C ALA A 518 -11.80 -0.69 -15.89
N CYS A 519 -11.19 -0.59 -14.71
CA CYS A 519 -9.76 -0.31 -14.56
C CYS A 519 -9.12 -1.11 -13.43
N GLY A 520 -7.80 -1.28 -13.50
CA GLY A 520 -7.07 -2.12 -12.58
C GLY A 520 -7.29 -3.61 -12.84
N ASP A 521 -7.10 -4.43 -11.81
CA ASP A 521 -6.97 -5.87 -11.98
C ASP A 521 -8.29 -6.60 -12.31
N VAL A 522 -9.45 -5.93 -12.21
CA VAL A 522 -10.77 -6.53 -12.49
C VAL A 522 -11.00 -6.82 -13.98
N ARG A 523 -10.35 -6.08 -14.88
CA ARG A 523 -10.54 -6.24 -16.33
C ARG A 523 -9.58 -7.28 -16.92
N LEU A 524 -9.80 -7.67 -18.17
CA LEU A 524 -8.91 -8.55 -18.92
C LEU A 524 -7.60 -7.84 -19.30
N GLY A 525 -6.48 -8.58 -19.24
CA GLY A 525 -5.16 -8.09 -19.64
C GLY A 525 -4.53 -6.95 -18.82
N PRO A 526 -4.74 -6.82 -17.49
CA PRO A 526 -4.08 -5.80 -16.71
C PRO A 526 -2.59 -6.10 -16.60
N VAL A 527 -1.78 -5.06 -16.44
CA VAL A 527 -0.33 -5.21 -16.17
C VAL A 527 -0.08 -5.78 -14.76
N LYS A 528 -1.09 -5.81 -13.89
CA LYS A 528 -1.04 -6.33 -12.50
C LYS A 528 0.05 -5.67 -11.67
N ARG A 529 0.09 -4.34 -11.73
CA ARG A 529 1.03 -3.48 -10.99
C ARG A 529 0.30 -2.27 -10.44
N VAL A 530 0.68 -1.85 -9.24
CA VAL A 530 0.08 -0.67 -8.56
C VAL A 530 0.19 0.59 -9.44
N ALA A 531 1.35 0.85 -10.04
CA ALA A 531 1.53 2.01 -10.92
C ALA A 531 0.63 1.96 -12.17
N SER A 532 0.43 0.78 -12.76
CA SER A 532 -0.49 0.61 -13.90
C SER A 532 -1.94 0.81 -13.47
N ALA A 533 -2.33 0.26 -12.31
CA ALA A 533 -3.68 0.43 -11.77
C ALA A 533 -3.99 1.91 -11.51
N VAL A 534 -3.06 2.65 -10.92
CA VAL A 534 -3.18 4.11 -10.74
C VAL A 534 -3.32 4.81 -12.10
N GLY A 535 -2.44 4.50 -13.06
CA GLY A 535 -2.49 5.11 -14.38
C GLY A 535 -3.81 4.84 -15.12
N GLU A 536 -4.34 3.62 -15.05
CA GLU A 536 -5.65 3.28 -15.63
C GLU A 536 -6.81 3.98 -14.91
N GLY A 537 -6.75 4.11 -13.58
CA GLY A 537 -7.73 4.87 -12.80
C GLY A 537 -7.81 6.33 -13.25
N SER A 538 -6.65 7.00 -13.36
CA SER A 538 -6.57 8.37 -13.89
C SER A 538 -7.04 8.46 -15.35
N MET A 539 -6.64 7.51 -16.20
CA MET A 539 -7.02 7.47 -17.62
C MET A 539 -8.52 7.27 -17.82
N ALA A 540 -9.19 6.52 -16.93
CA ALA A 540 -10.63 6.33 -16.99
C ALA A 540 -11.40 7.65 -16.92
N ILE A 541 -10.93 8.63 -16.14
CA ILE A 541 -11.57 9.94 -16.00
C ILE A 541 -11.52 10.75 -17.31
N ALA A 542 -10.43 10.64 -18.08
CA ALA A 542 -10.36 11.27 -19.40
C ALA A 542 -11.44 10.71 -20.35
N PHE A 543 -11.72 9.41 -20.29
CA PHE A 543 -12.79 8.78 -21.08
C PHE A 543 -14.19 9.08 -20.54
N VAL A 544 -14.34 9.26 -19.22
CA VAL A 544 -15.58 9.77 -18.63
C VAL A 544 -15.94 11.14 -19.21
N HIS A 545 -14.99 12.09 -19.24
CA HIS A 545 -15.25 13.40 -19.83
C HIS A 545 -15.58 13.31 -21.33
N GLN A 546 -14.91 12.44 -22.09
CA GLN A 546 -15.23 12.22 -23.50
C GLN A 546 -16.66 11.69 -23.66
N TYR A 547 -17.04 10.69 -22.87
CA TYR A 547 -18.38 10.10 -22.92
C TYR A 547 -19.49 11.09 -22.56
N ILE A 548 -19.30 11.89 -21.51
CA ILE A 548 -20.29 12.89 -21.09
C ILE A 548 -20.53 13.90 -22.21
N ARG A 549 -19.46 14.48 -22.78
CA ARG A 549 -19.58 15.43 -23.91
C ARG A 549 -20.27 14.82 -25.13
N ASP A 550 -19.86 13.62 -25.55
CA ASP A 550 -20.44 12.95 -26.72
C ASP A 550 -21.93 12.62 -26.52
N THR A 551 -22.37 12.45 -25.27
CA THR A 551 -23.77 12.20 -24.93
C THR A 551 -24.59 13.49 -24.91
N GLU A 552 -24.03 14.59 -24.42
CA GLU A 552 -24.63 15.92 -24.45
C GLU A 552 -24.83 16.41 -25.90
N ASP A 553 -23.80 16.32 -26.74
CA ASP A 553 -23.88 16.74 -28.15
C ASP A 553 -25.00 15.98 -28.92
N ARG A 554 -25.16 14.68 -28.64
CA ARG A 554 -26.22 13.86 -29.25
C ARG A 554 -27.63 14.22 -28.78
N LEU A 555 -27.78 14.67 -27.53
CA LEU A 555 -29.06 15.16 -27.02
C LEU A 555 -29.43 16.48 -27.70
N ASP A 556 -28.47 17.39 -27.85
CA ASP A 556 -28.67 18.68 -28.51
C ASP A 556 -29.02 18.52 -30.00
N ASP A 557 -28.31 17.64 -30.72
CA ASP A 557 -28.63 17.30 -32.13
C ASP A 557 -30.02 16.66 -32.26
N GLY A 558 -30.40 15.80 -31.31
CA GLY A 558 -31.71 15.16 -31.28
C GLY A 558 -32.86 16.15 -31.05
N VAL A 559 -32.69 17.08 -30.11
CA VAL A 559 -33.65 18.16 -29.82
C VAL A 559 -33.77 19.12 -31.01
N ALA A 560 -32.65 19.49 -31.65
CA ALA A 560 -32.65 20.31 -32.85
C ALA A 560 -33.37 19.61 -34.03
N ALA A 561 -33.12 18.32 -34.25
CA ALA A 561 -33.79 17.55 -35.30
C ALA A 561 -35.31 17.39 -35.04
N GLN A 562 -35.72 17.28 -33.78
CA GLN A 562 -37.13 17.19 -33.39
C GLN A 562 -37.84 18.55 -33.54
N ALA A 563 -37.19 19.66 -33.19
CA ALA A 563 -37.69 21.01 -33.41
C ALA A 563 -37.88 21.32 -34.92
N VAL A 564 -36.95 20.89 -35.77
CA VAL A 564 -37.06 21.04 -37.23
C VAL A 564 -38.20 20.19 -37.81
N LYS A 565 -38.47 19.00 -37.27
CA LYS A 565 -39.63 18.18 -37.66
C LYS A 565 -40.96 18.80 -37.22
N SER A 566 -41.04 19.35 -36.02
CA SER A 566 -42.23 20.03 -35.52
C SER A 566 -42.53 21.37 -36.22
N ALA A 567 -41.53 22.04 -36.80
CA ALA A 567 -41.73 23.24 -37.62
C ALA A 567 -42.17 22.95 -39.07
N ARG A 568 -42.17 21.68 -39.49
CA ARG A 568 -42.58 21.22 -40.84
C ARG A 568 -43.95 20.52 -40.85
N HIS A 569 -44.66 20.51 -39.74
CA HIS A 569 -46.07 20.12 -39.60
C HIS A 569 -46.85 21.32 -39.09
#